data_AF-A0A165LFZ0-F1
#
_entry.id   AF-A0A165LFZ0-F1
#
_cell.length_a   1.000
_cell.length_b   1.000
_cell.length_c   1.000
_cell.angle_alpha   90.00
_cell.angle_beta   90.00
_cell.angle_gamma   90.00
#
_symmetry.space_group_name_H-M   'P 1'
#
loop_
_entity.id
_entity.type
_entity.pdbx_description
1 polymer ?
#
loop_
_entity_poly.entity_id
_entity_poly.type
_entity_poly.pdbx_seq_one_letter_code
_entity_poly.pdbx_strand_id
1 'polypeptide(L)' 'MDSIVLRPKRAAVLLNISLATLSRWRKIPGFPKPVQLGPRSVGFLRSDVEAWLASREAC' A
#
# COMPACT_ATOMS: atom_id res chain seq x y z
N MET A 1 4.14 -5.74 16.89
CA MET A 1 4.50 -6.81 15.94
C MET A 1 3.20 -7.35 15.35
N ASP A 2 2.74 -6.76 14.25
CA ASP A 2 1.65 -7.29 13.44
C ASP A 2 1.98 -6.92 12.00
N SER A 3 2.83 -7.73 11.36
CA SER A 3 3.15 -7.59 9.94
C SER A 3 1.98 -8.09 9.10
N ILE A 4 0.83 -7.44 9.24
CA ILE A 4 -0.38 -7.76 8.47
C ILE A 4 -0.12 -7.30 7.04
N VAL A 5 0.03 -8.26 6.13
CA VAL A 5 0.13 -7.99 4.71
C VAL A 5 -1.26 -7.76 4.14
N LEU A 6 -1.52 -6.52 3.72
CA LEU A 6 -2.76 -6.08 3.12
C LEU A 6 -2.75 -6.39 1.63
N ARG A 7 -3.77 -7.11 1.15
CA ARG A 7 -4.00 -7.20 -0.30
C ARG A 7 -4.29 -5.80 -0.87
N PRO A 8 -4.03 -5.55 -2.17
CA PRO A 8 -4.29 -4.28 -2.84
C PRO A 8 -5.68 -3.72 -2.58
N LYS A 9 -6.71 -4.59 -2.58
CA LYS A 9 -8.09 -4.20 -2.28
C LYS A 9 -8.26 -3.64 -0.88
N ARG A 10 -7.56 -4.22 0.11
CA ARG A 10 -7.62 -3.79 1.51
C ARG A 10 -6.84 -2.49 1.70
N ALA A 11 -5.67 -2.36 1.07
CA ALA A 11 -4.88 -1.13 1.05
C ALA A 11 -5.65 0.03 0.41
N ALA A 12 -6.36 -0.21 -0.70
CA ALA A 12 -7.19 0.80 -1.36
C ALA A 12 -8.35 1.27 -0.47
N VAL A 13 -9.00 0.36 0.25
CA VAL A 13 -10.06 0.71 1.22
C VAL A 13 -9.51 1.54 2.38
N LEU A 14 -8.35 1.16 2.93
CA LEU A 14 -7.70 1.92 4.01
C LEU A 14 -7.32 3.33 3.60
N LEU A 15 -6.81 3.49 2.37
CA LEU A 15 -6.44 4.77 1.79
C LEU A 15 -7.65 5.54 1.24
N ASN A 16 -8.86 4.96 1.31
CA ASN A 16 -10.10 5.49 0.73
C ASN A 16 -9.98 5.88 -0.76
N ILE A 17 -9.28 5.06 -1.55
CA ILE A 17 -9.06 5.27 -2.99
C ILE A 17 -9.53 4.09 -3.84
N SER A 18 -9.66 4.31 -5.15
CA SER A 18 -9.90 3.23 -6.10
C SER A 18 -8.66 2.33 -6.30
N LEU A 19 -8.89 1.07 -6.69
CA LEU A 19 -7.82 0.14 -7.09
C LEU A 19 -6.98 0.67 -8.27
N ALA A 20 -7.59 1.42 -9.18
CA ALA A 20 -6.90 2.05 -10.30
C ALA A 20 -5.91 3.12 -9.80
N THR A 21 -6.34 3.96 -8.85
CA THR A 21 -5.48 4.95 -8.18
C THR A 21 -4.32 4.26 -7.47
N LEU A 22 -4.58 3.20 -6.70
CA LEU A 22 -3.53 2.42 -6.04
C LEU A 22 -2.52 1.84 -7.05
N SER A 23 -3.01 1.34 -8.19
CA SER A 23 -2.13 0.82 -9.25
C SER A 23 -1.30 1.90 -9.92
N ARG A 24 -1.82 3.13 -10.02
CA ARG A 24 -1.07 4.29 -10.51
C ARG A 24 -0.01 4.71 -9.51
N TRP A 25 -0.36 4.77 -8.22
CA TRP A 25 0.55 5.14 -7.14
C TRP A 25 1.72 4.17 -6.98
N ARG A 26 1.51 2.88 -7.26
CA ARG A 26 2.59 1.89 -7.31
C ARG A 26 3.69 2.22 -8.32
N LYS A 27 3.41 3.04 -9.34
CA LYS A 27 4.39 3.50 -10.33
C LYS A 27 5.11 4.78 -9.90
N ILE A 28 4.64 5.44 -8.84
CA ILE A 28 5.20 6.70 -8.35
C ILE A 28 6.39 6.38 -7.44
N PRO A 29 7.54 7.04 -7.62
CA PRO A 29 8.66 6.92 -6.69
C PRO A 29 8.25 7.46 -5.31
N GLY A 30 8.37 6.62 -4.29
CA GLY A 30 8.00 6.96 -2.90
C GLY A 30 6.78 6.22 -2.37
N PHE A 31 6.03 5.49 -3.20
CA PHE A 31 4.97 4.59 -2.69
C PHE A 31 5.57 3.28 -2.14
N PRO A 32 5.03 2.70 -1.06
CA PRO A 32 5.54 1.47 -0.47
C PRO A 32 5.56 0.31 -1.47
N LYS A 33 6.70 -0.40 -1.51
CA LYS A 33 6.89 -1.50 -2.45
C LYS A 33 5.97 -2.65 -2.09
N PRO A 34 5.23 -3.21 -3.05
CA PRO A 34 4.43 -4.40 -2.80
C PRO A 34 5.34 -5.60 -2.50
N VAL A 35 5.02 -6.33 -1.44
CA VAL A 35 5.58 -7.64 -1.13
C VAL A 35 4.88 -8.68 -1.99
N GLN A 36 5.64 -9.48 -2.74
CA GLN A 36 5.09 -10.56 -3.53
C GLN A 36 4.78 -11.76 -2.60
N LEU A 37 3.50 -12.04 -2.42
CA LEU A 37 3.02 -13.16 -1.59
C LEU A 37 2.86 -14.46 -2.40
N GLY A 38 2.76 -14.35 -3.73
CA GLY A 38 2.63 -15.50 -4.61
C GLY A 38 2.72 -15.12 -6.09
N PRO A 39 2.54 -16.09 -7.00
CA PRO A 39 2.79 -15.92 -8.44
C PRO A 39 1.90 -14.85 -9.10
N ARG A 40 0.69 -14.62 -8.57
CA ARG A 40 -0.23 -13.55 -9.02
C ARG A 40 -0.71 -12.62 -7.90
N SER A 41 -0.15 -12.78 -6.70
CA SER A 41 -0.61 -12.05 -5.51
C SER A 41 0.49 -11.17 -4.97
N VAL A 42 0.18 -9.88 -4.91
CA VAL A 42 0.98 -8.87 -4.22
C VAL A 42 0.25 -8.42 -2.97
N GLY A 43 0.99 -7.96 -1.98
CA GLY A 43 0.48 -7.41 -0.74
C GLY A 43 1.31 -6.22 -0.29
N PHE A 44 0.79 -5.42 0.61
CA PHE A 44 1.43 -4.23 1.16
C PHE A 44 1.54 -4.40 2.66
N LEU A 45 2.68 -4.04 3.24
CA LEU A 45 2.79 -4.01 4.69
C LEU A 45 1.94 -2.85 5.23
N ARG A 46 1.08 -3.15 6.21
CA ARG A 46 0.25 -2.11 6.87
C ARG A 46 1.12 -0.96 7.38
N SER A 47 2.23 -1.28 8.04
CA SER A 47 3.18 -0.31 8.57
C SER A 47 3.75 0.60 7.50
N ASP A 48 4.07 0.07 6.31
CA ASP A 48 4.64 0.88 5.22
C ASP A 48 3.60 1.84 4.63
N VAL A 49 2.34 1.40 4.52
CA VAL A 49 1.23 2.24 4.04
C VAL A 49 0.93 3.36 5.03
N GLU A 50 0.95 3.04 6.33
CA GLU A 50 0.72 4.00 7.41
C GLU A 50 1.88 5.00 7.54
N ALA A 51 3.14 4.53 7.44
CA ALA A 51 4.32 5.39 7.39
C ALA A 51 4.30 6.32 6.16
N TRP A 52 3.85 5.82 5.00
CA TRP A 52 3.68 6.64 3.80
C TRP A 52 2.61 7.71 3.99
N LEU A 53 1.49 7.37 4.62
CA LEU A 53 0.43 8.33 4.95
C LEU A 53 0.96 9.42 5.90
N ALA A 54 1.65 9.02 6.97
CA ALA A 54 2.28 9.94 7.92
C ALA A 54 3.29 10.87 7.25
N SER A 55 4.07 10.37 6.28
CA SER A 55 5.00 11.20 5.49
C SER A 55 4.31 12.24 4.61
N ARG A 56 3.01 12.06 4.31
CA ARG A 56 2.19 13.00 3.51
C ARG A 56 1.39 13.96 4.36
N GLU A 57 0.99 13.56 5.57
CA GLU A 57 0.28 14.42 6.54
C GLU A 57 1.21 15.42 7.25
N ALA A 58 2.51 15.18 7.27
CA ALA A 58 3.50 16.04 7.92
C ALA A 58 3.82 17.35 7.16
N CYS A 59 2.88 17.93 6.40
CA CYS A 59 3.06 19.23 5.75
C CYS A 59 1.98 20.22 6.20
#